data_AF-A0A0V1AQC2-F1
#
_entry.id   AF-A0A0V1AQC2-F1
#
_cell.length_a   1.000
_cell.length_b   1.000
_cell.length_c   1.000
_cell.angle_alpha   90.00
_cell.angle_beta   90.00
_cell.angle_gamma   90.00
#
_symmetry.space_group_name_H-M   'P 1'
#
loop_
_entity.id
_entity.type
_entity.pdbx_description
1 polymer ?
#
loop_
_entity_poly.entity_id
_entity_poly.type
_entity_poly.pdbx_seq_one_letter_code
_entity_poly.pdbx_strand_id
1 'polypeptide(L)'
;MDESNASKLQQKKPEEEAGTSTEKKGKLNRLKKMWDGLIQHLCPRRTRNGVNSDSSSNDIPKLTVVFDLDSTLIYSTREKLFSNQEKIDSIRYFVAIRPHCREVLQAVREVANMMVYSAGTPKYVRHIVQLLDPEGKLFE
;
A
#
# COMPACT_ATOMS: atom_id res chain seq x y z
N MET A 1 0.08 61.20 17.24
CA MET A 1 -0.84 62.04 16.46
C MET A 1 -0.04 62.48 15.24
N ASP A 2 -0.25 62.06 14.00
CA ASP A 2 -1.34 61.35 13.30
C ASP A 2 -0.72 60.67 12.06
N GLU A 3 -1.02 59.38 11.83
CA GLU A 3 -1.84 58.85 10.73
C GLU A 3 -1.33 59.01 9.27
N SER A 4 -0.94 57.86 8.69
CA SER A 4 -1.54 57.23 7.50
C SER A 4 -1.22 57.66 6.06
N ASN A 5 -0.92 56.61 5.27
CA ASN A 5 -1.23 56.35 3.84
C ASN A 5 -0.42 57.07 2.75
N ALA A 6 -0.12 56.48 1.59
CA ALA A 6 -0.23 55.13 1.04
C ALA A 6 0.52 55.16 -0.30
N SER A 7 1.31 54.14 -0.65
CA SER A 7 1.80 53.97 -2.02
C SER A 7 1.46 52.56 -2.54
N LYS A 8 0.67 52.58 -3.62
CA LYS A 8 0.15 51.46 -4.41
C LYS A 8 1.22 50.41 -4.72
N LEU A 9 0.84 49.13 -4.66
CA LEU A 9 1.27 48.12 -5.64
C LEU A 9 0.24 46.98 -5.72
N GLN A 10 -0.58 47.09 -6.77
CA GLN A 10 -1.08 46.04 -7.66
C GLN A 10 -1.72 44.77 -7.06
N GLN A 11 -3.04 44.71 -7.23
CA GLN A 11 -3.79 43.46 -7.33
C GLN A 11 -3.24 42.60 -8.49
N LYS A 12 -2.74 41.40 -8.18
CA LYS A 12 -2.57 40.32 -9.16
C LYS A 12 -3.72 39.31 -9.01
N LYS A 13 -4.41 39.13 -10.13
CA LYS A 13 -5.41 38.13 -10.48
C LYS A 13 -4.90 36.70 -10.17
N PRO A 14 -5.76 35.75 -9.76
CA PRO A 14 -5.36 34.35 -9.65
C PRO A 14 -5.15 33.78 -11.06
N GLU A 15 -3.90 33.44 -11.39
CA GLU A 15 -3.59 32.60 -12.53
C GLU A 15 -3.74 31.13 -12.10
N GLU A 16 -4.72 30.49 -12.71
CA GLU A 16 -5.01 29.06 -12.66
C GLU A 16 -3.79 28.26 -13.12
N GLU A 17 -3.06 27.63 -12.18
CA GLU A 17 -2.13 26.55 -12.52
C GLU A 17 -2.93 25.27 -12.82
N ALA A 18 -3.54 25.23 -14.01
CA ALA A 18 -4.09 24.04 -14.63
C ALA A 18 -2.95 23.15 -15.15
N GLY A 19 -2.24 22.46 -14.25
CA GLY A 19 -1.03 21.74 -14.63
C GLY A 19 -0.62 20.61 -13.69
N THR A 20 -1.55 19.80 -13.17
CA THR A 20 -1.12 18.66 -12.32
C THR A 20 -2.02 17.43 -12.31
N SER A 21 -3.22 17.47 -12.88
CA SER A 21 -4.16 16.34 -12.78
C SER A 21 -3.96 15.27 -13.86
N THR A 22 -3.67 15.66 -15.09
CA THR A 22 -3.55 14.75 -16.26
C THR A 22 -2.26 13.94 -16.24
N GLU A 23 -1.15 14.55 -15.83
CA GLU A 23 0.17 13.90 -15.79
C GLU A 23 0.24 12.82 -14.69
N LYS A 24 -0.33 13.11 -13.51
CA LYS A 24 -0.48 12.15 -12.41
C LYS A 24 -1.36 10.97 -12.82
N LYS A 25 -2.47 11.25 -13.52
CA LYS A 25 -3.39 10.22 -14.05
C LYS A 25 -2.72 9.34 -15.12
N GLY A 26 -1.89 9.93 -15.98
CA GLY A 26 -1.08 9.20 -16.97
C GLY A 26 -0.05 8.26 -16.33
N LYS A 27 0.65 8.73 -15.29
CA LYS A 27 1.59 7.90 -14.51
C LYS A 27 0.87 6.76 -13.78
N LEU A 28 -0.29 7.01 -13.19
CA LEU A 28 -1.12 5.99 -12.53
C LEU A 28 -1.58 4.91 -13.52
N ASN A 29 -2.04 5.33 -14.70
CA ASN A 29 -2.48 4.42 -15.77
C ASN A 29 -1.33 3.55 -16.30
N ARG A 30 -0.11 4.10 -16.38
CA ARG A 30 1.08 3.36 -16.79
C ARG A 30 1.49 2.30 -15.77
N LEU A 31 1.43 2.63 -14.48
CA LEU A 31 1.69 1.68 -13.39
C LEU A 31 0.64 0.58 -13.35
N LYS A 32 -0.64 0.92 -13.55
CA LYS A 32 -1.73 -0.06 -13.65
C LYS A 32 -1.49 -1.05 -14.79
N LYS A 33 -1.13 -0.59 -15.98
CA LYS A 33 -0.80 -1.47 -17.12
C LYS A 33 0.40 -2.37 -16.83
N MET A 34 1.42 -1.84 -16.16
CA MET A 34 2.61 -2.62 -15.78
C MET A 34 2.25 -3.71 -14.76
N TRP A 35 1.39 -3.38 -13.81
CA TRP A 35 0.84 -4.34 -12.84
C TRP A 35 -0.01 -5.40 -13.52
N ASP A 36 -0.92 -5.02 -14.41
CA ASP A 36 -1.77 -5.95 -15.16
C ASP A 36 -0.92 -6.94 -15.99
N GLY A 37 0.15 -6.47 -16.64
CA GLY A 37 1.09 -7.31 -17.38
C GLY A 37 1.89 -8.26 -16.47
N LEU A 38 2.33 -7.78 -15.30
CA LEU A 38 2.99 -8.61 -14.31
C LEU A 38 2.05 -9.72 -13.80
N ILE A 39 0.79 -9.40 -13.49
CA ILE A 39 -0.21 -10.37 -13.07
C ILE A 39 -0.50 -11.39 -14.17
N GLN A 40 -0.58 -10.98 -15.44
CA GLN A 40 -0.74 -11.91 -16.56
C GLN A 40 0.44 -12.88 -16.71
N HIS A 41 1.66 -12.42 -16.42
CA HIS A 41 2.86 -13.24 -16.53
C HIS A 41 3.01 -14.22 -15.36
N LEU A 42 2.73 -13.75 -14.14
CA LEU A 42 2.80 -14.56 -12.92
C LEU A 42 1.65 -15.56 -12.80
N CYS A 43 0.49 -15.23 -13.37
CA CYS A 43 -0.70 -16.07 -13.40
C CYS A 43 -1.10 -16.36 -14.85
N PRO A 44 -0.39 -17.25 -15.57
CA PRO A 44 -0.82 -17.63 -16.91
C PRO A 44 -2.21 -18.26 -16.80
N ARG A 45 -3.25 -17.54 -17.22
CA ARG A 45 -4.58 -18.14 -17.39
C ARG A 45 -4.38 -19.29 -18.37
N ARG A 46 -4.46 -20.53 -17.88
CA ARG A 46 -4.59 -21.71 -18.74
C ARG A 46 -5.77 -21.42 -19.66
N THR A 47 -5.52 -21.12 -20.92
CA THR A 47 -6.57 -21.02 -21.93
C THR A 47 -7.15 -22.41 -22.09
N ARG A 48 -8.16 -22.72 -21.26
CA ARG A 48 -9.01 -23.88 -21.47
C ARG A 48 -9.89 -23.51 -22.66
N ASN A 49 -9.62 -24.16 -23.79
CA ASN A 49 -10.33 -23.99 -25.04
C ASN A 49 -11.85 -23.95 -24.83
N GLY A 50 -12.46 -22.90 -25.41
CA GLY A 50 -13.88 -22.74 -25.73
C GLY A 50 -14.88 -23.50 -24.87
N VAL A 51 -15.31 -22.90 -23.77
CA VAL A 51 -16.63 -23.21 -23.20
C VAL A 51 -17.27 -21.88 -22.80
N ASN A 52 -18.28 -21.45 -23.56
CA ASN A 52 -19.20 -20.39 -23.13
C ASN A 52 -19.81 -20.85 -21.81
N SER A 53 -19.38 -20.24 -20.70
CA SER A 53 -19.84 -20.64 -19.37
C SER A 53 -20.17 -19.39 -18.60
N ASP A 54 -21.46 -19.08 -18.50
CA ASP A 54 -22.04 -18.22 -17.47
C ASP A 54 -21.87 -18.89 -16.09
N SER A 55 -20.62 -19.11 -15.68
CA SER A 55 -20.28 -19.86 -14.48
C SER A 55 -19.44 -18.96 -13.59
N SER A 56 -19.99 -18.64 -12.41
CA SER A 56 -19.30 -17.97 -11.32
C SER A 56 -17.86 -18.51 -11.19
N SER A 57 -16.86 -17.68 -11.48
CA SER A 57 -15.46 -18.07 -11.63
C SER A 57 -14.74 -18.42 -10.31
N ASN A 58 -15.47 -18.96 -9.33
CA ASN A 58 -14.95 -19.31 -8.01
C ASN A 58 -14.13 -20.62 -8.00
N ASP A 59 -14.00 -21.31 -9.13
CA ASP A 59 -13.38 -22.64 -9.22
C ASP A 59 -11.85 -22.65 -9.36
N ILE A 60 -11.20 -21.49 -9.53
CA ILE A 60 -9.73 -21.43 -9.56
C ILE A 60 -9.22 -21.13 -8.15
N PRO A 61 -8.44 -22.04 -7.52
CA PRO A 61 -7.88 -21.77 -6.21
C PRO A 61 -6.97 -20.54 -6.27
N LYS A 62 -7.21 -19.60 -5.34
CA LYS A 62 -6.34 -18.42 -5.17
C LYS A 62 -4.91 -18.90 -4.89
N LEU A 63 -3.94 -18.32 -5.60
CA LEU A 63 -2.53 -18.51 -5.25
C LEU A 63 -2.26 -17.94 -3.86
N THR A 64 -1.24 -18.47 -3.19
CA THR A 64 -0.80 -17.95 -1.89
C THR A 64 0.43 -17.07 -2.07
N VAL A 65 0.34 -15.82 -1.63
CA VAL A 65 1.48 -14.91 -1.51
C VAL A 65 2.03 -14.97 -0.09
N VAL A 66 3.32 -15.23 0.04
CA VAL A 66 4.01 -15.26 1.33
C VAL A 66 4.78 -13.96 1.51
N PHE A 67 4.45 -13.20 2.55
CA PHE A 67 5.08 -11.93 2.86
C PHE A 67 6.13 -12.07 3.95
N ASP A 68 7.32 -11.53 3.69
CA ASP A 68 8.24 -11.15 4.75
C ASP A 68 7.79 -9.83 5.41
N LEU A 69 8.30 -9.55 6.62
CA LEU A 69 7.95 -8.38 7.40
C LEU A 69 8.99 -7.26 7.27
N ASP A 70 10.17 -7.46 7.85
CA ASP A 70 11.19 -6.42 7.98
C ASP A 70 11.81 -6.06 6.63
N SER A 71 11.93 -4.75 6.36
CA SER A 71 12.35 -4.22 5.05
C SER A 71 11.45 -4.59 3.87
N THR A 72 10.29 -5.22 4.13
CA THR A 72 9.29 -5.58 3.11
C THR A 72 7.98 -4.83 3.34
N LEU A 73 7.30 -5.09 4.46
CA LEU A 73 6.04 -4.44 4.85
C LEU A 73 6.24 -3.36 5.92
N ILE A 74 7.25 -3.53 6.76
CA ILE A 74 7.56 -2.63 7.87
C ILE A 74 9.06 -2.35 7.96
N TYR A 75 9.40 -1.37 8.77
CA TYR A 75 10.76 -1.13 9.22
C TYR A 75 10.79 -0.99 10.74
N SER A 76 11.53 -1.86 11.41
CA SER A 76 11.66 -1.88 12.87
C SER A 76 13.08 -1.45 13.31
N THR A 77 13.16 -0.75 14.44
CA THR A 77 14.44 -0.36 15.07
C THR A 77 14.26 -0.22 16.58
N ARG A 78 15.36 -0.25 17.34
CA ARG A 78 15.34 -0.12 18.81
C ARG A 78 15.19 1.33 19.28
N GLU A 79 15.52 2.28 18.42
CA GLU A 79 15.48 3.71 18.71
C GLU A 79 14.50 4.41 17.77
N LYS A 80 13.90 5.51 18.23
CA LYS A 80 12.98 6.29 17.40
C LYS A 80 13.79 7.09 16.37
N LEU A 81 13.62 6.77 15.10
CA LEU A 81 14.26 7.44 13.97
C LEU A 81 13.31 8.36 13.19
N PHE A 82 12.02 8.05 13.18
CA PHE A 82 11.01 8.82 12.45
C PHE A 82 9.84 9.21 13.35
N SER A 83 9.16 10.31 13.00
CA SER A 83 8.01 10.80 13.76
C SER A 83 6.81 9.84 13.70
N ASN A 84 6.62 9.17 12.57
CA ASN A 84 5.52 8.23 12.28
C ASN A 84 5.77 6.79 12.76
N GLN A 85 6.81 6.56 13.58
CA GLN A 85 7.01 5.26 14.20
C GLN A 85 6.15 5.08 15.44
N GLU A 86 5.53 3.91 15.54
CA GLU A 86 4.81 3.47 16.72
C GLU A 86 5.72 2.63 17.61
N LYS A 87 5.71 2.90 18.92
CA LYS A 87 6.46 2.11 19.89
C LYS A 87 5.63 0.91 20.31
N ILE A 88 6.16 -0.29 20.11
CA ILE A 88 5.54 -1.53 20.59
C ILE A 88 6.32 -2.01 21.81
N ASP A 89 5.83 -1.65 23.00
CA ASP A 89 6.54 -1.90 24.27
C ASP A 89 6.79 -3.39 24.54
N SER A 90 5.87 -4.27 24.15
CA SER A 90 5.97 -5.72 24.36
C SER A 90 7.17 -6.37 23.67
N ILE A 91 7.68 -5.76 22.60
CA ILE A 91 8.85 -6.21 21.83
C ILE A 91 10.02 -5.25 21.94
N ARG A 92 9.82 -4.04 22.47
CA ARG A 92 10.84 -2.97 22.62
C ARG A 92 11.40 -2.47 21.29
N TYR A 93 10.53 -2.31 20.30
CA TYR A 93 10.86 -1.74 18.99
C TYR A 93 9.97 -0.56 18.65
N PHE A 94 10.53 0.37 17.88
CA PHE A 94 9.81 1.39 17.12
C PHE A 94 9.59 0.87 15.70
N VAL A 95 8.35 0.86 15.25
CA VAL A 95 7.94 0.27 13.98
C VAL A 95 7.31 1.33 13.09
N ALA A 96 7.80 1.46 11.87
CA ALA A 96 7.15 2.22 10.81
C ALA A 96 6.50 1.23 9.83
N ILE A 97 5.23 1.46 9.51
CA ILE A 97 4.56 0.76 8.42
C ILE A 97 5.01 1.37 7.10
N ARG A 98 5.37 0.53 6.11
CA ARG A 98 5.76 1.02 4.79
C ARG A 98 4.59 1.80 4.16
N PRO A 99 4.83 2.95 3.50
CA PRO A 99 3.77 3.71 2.86
C PRO A 99 2.92 2.84 1.93
N HIS A 100 1.60 3.02 1.99
CA HIS A 100 0.59 2.26 1.24
C HIS A 100 0.53 0.75 1.49
N CYS A 101 1.18 0.26 2.55
CA CYS A 101 1.21 -1.17 2.86
C CYS A 101 -0.20 -1.76 3.05
N ARG A 102 -1.10 -1.05 3.72
CA ARG A 102 -2.46 -1.55 4.00
C ARG A 102 -3.28 -1.68 2.72
N GLU A 103 -3.20 -0.69 1.84
CA GLU A 103 -3.89 -0.67 0.55
C GLU A 103 -3.37 -1.79 -0.37
N VAL A 104 -2.05 -2.04 -0.36
CA VAL A 104 -1.45 -3.16 -1.10
C VAL A 104 -1.96 -4.49 -0.56
N LEU A 105 -1.95 -4.70 0.76
CA LEU A 105 -2.41 -5.96 1.36
C LEU A 105 -3.90 -6.20 1.07
N GLN A 106 -4.73 -5.16 1.13
CA GLN A 106 -6.15 -5.25 0.76
C GLN A 106 -6.31 -5.65 -0.72
N ALA A 107 -5.59 -5.00 -1.63
CA ALA A 107 -5.66 -5.34 -3.06
C ALA A 107 -5.18 -6.77 -3.37
N VAL A 108 -4.17 -7.27 -2.65
CA VAL A 108 -3.68 -8.64 -2.83
C VAL A 108 -4.70 -9.65 -2.29
N ARG A 109 -5.37 -9.39 -1.17
CA ARG A 109 -6.39 -10.29 -0.59
C ARG A 109 -7.54 -10.60 -1.55
N GLU A 110 -7.91 -9.65 -2.40
CA GLU A 110 -8.95 -9.84 -3.42
C GLU A 110 -8.60 -10.99 -4.39
N VAL A 111 -7.33 -11.18 -4.70
CA VAL A 111 -6.86 -12.09 -5.75
C VAL A 111 -6.02 -13.27 -5.26
N ALA A 112 -5.56 -13.23 -4.00
CA ALA A 112 -4.66 -14.24 -3.43
C ALA A 112 -4.99 -14.54 -1.96
N ASN A 113 -4.61 -15.74 -1.52
CA ASN A 113 -4.41 -16.02 -0.09
C ASN A 113 -3.09 -15.38 0.36
N MET A 114 -3.00 -15.00 1.62
CA MET A 114 -1.82 -14.32 2.15
C MET A 114 -1.34 -15.00 3.42
N MET A 115 -0.03 -15.20 3.52
CA MET A 115 0.64 -15.73 4.70
C MET A 115 1.82 -14.84 5.05
N VAL A 116 2.22 -14.87 6.32
CA VAL A 116 3.44 -14.20 6.79
C VAL A 116 4.51 -15.25 7.08
N TYR A 117 5.71 -15.01 6.55
CA TYR A 117 6.91 -15.78 6.89
C TYR A 117 8.07 -14.83 7.12
N SER A 118 8.59 -14.81 8.35
CA SER A 118 9.64 -13.87 8.73
C SER A 118 10.69 -14.57 9.59
N ALA A 119 11.93 -14.05 9.54
CA ALA A 119 13.02 -14.47 10.41
C ALA A 119 12.84 -14.00 11.87
N GLY A 120 11.84 -13.16 12.15
CA GLY A 120 11.54 -12.69 13.51
C GLY A 120 11.04 -13.79 14.44
N THR A 121 11.19 -13.58 15.75
CA THR A 121 10.64 -14.50 16.76
C THR A 121 9.11 -14.58 16.68
N PRO A 122 8.46 -15.69 17.07
CA PRO A 122 7.00 -15.78 17.04
C PRO A 122 6.28 -14.67 17.83
N LYS A 123 6.86 -14.23 18.95
CA LYS A 123 6.32 -13.09 19.73
C LYS A 123 6.36 -11.81 18.91
N TYR A 124 7.49 -11.53 18.26
CA TYR A 124 7.67 -10.36 17.40
C TYR A 124 6.67 -10.39 16.24
N VAL A 125 6.64 -11.49 15.49
CA VAL A 125 5.75 -11.67 14.32
C VAL A 125 4.29 -11.42 14.71
N ARG A 126 3.81 -11.99 15.83
CA ARG A 126 2.43 -11.76 16.29
C ARG A 126 2.12 -10.29 16.55
N HIS A 127 3.02 -9.54 17.18
CA HIS A 127 2.79 -8.12 17.44
C HIS A 127 2.79 -7.28 16.16
N ILE A 128 3.65 -7.60 15.19
CA ILE A 128 3.66 -6.90 13.90
C ILE A 128 2.41 -7.25 13.08
N VAL A 129 2.00 -8.53 13.05
CA VAL A 129 0.76 -8.94 12.39
C VAL A 129 -0.44 -8.25 13.01
N GLN A 130 -0.54 -8.18 14.35
CA GLN A 130 -1.62 -7.45 15.02
C GLN A 130 -1.63 -5.95 14.68
N LEU A 131 -0.46 -5.34 14.48
CA LEU A 131 -0.36 -3.95 14.02
C LEU A 131 -0.88 -3.78 12.57
N LEU A 132 -0.53 -4.70 11.68
CA LEU A 132 -0.90 -4.65 10.25
C LEU A 132 -2.34 -5.11 9.98
N ASP A 133 -2.85 -6.06 10.76
CA ASP A 133 -4.15 -6.70 10.61
C ASP A 133 -4.84 -6.85 11.98
N PRO A 134 -5.35 -5.76 12.57
CA PRO A 134 -5.94 -5.80 13.90
C PRO A 134 -7.18 -6.70 14.00
N GLU A 135 -7.87 -6.91 12.87
CA GLU A 135 -9.12 -7.68 12.77
C GLU A 135 -8.90 -9.14 12.36
N GLY A 136 -7.66 -9.53 11.99
CA GLY A 136 -7.33 -10.89 11.56
C GLY A 136 -8.01 -11.29 10.24
N LYS A 137 -8.15 -10.37 9.29
CA LYS A 137 -8.84 -10.60 8.00
C LYS A 137 -7.90 -10.83 6.81
N LEU A 138 -6.64 -10.45 6.96
CA LEU A 138 -5.64 -10.44 5.89
C LEU A 138 -4.79 -11.71 5.90
N PHE A 139 -4.32 -12.13 7.07
CA PHE A 139 -3.40 -13.26 7.21
C PHE A 139 -4.09 -14.38 8.01
N GLU A 140 -4.31 -15.52 7.36
CA GLU A 140 -4.82 -16.77 7.97
C GLU A 140 -3.70 -17.58 8.64
#